data_AF-A0A1R1SBI0-F1
#
_entry.id   AF-A0A1R1SBI0-F1
#
_cell.length_a   1.000
_cell.length_b   1.000
_cell.length_c   1.000
_cell.angle_alpha   90.00
_cell.angle_beta   90.00
_cell.angle_gamma   90.00
#
_symmetry.space_group_name_H-M   'P 1'
#
loop_
_entity.id
_entity.type
_entity.pdbx_description
1 polymer ?
#
loop_
_entity_poly.entity_id
_entity_poly.type
_entity_poly.pdbx_seq_one_letter_code
_entity_poly.pdbx_strand_id
1 'polypeptide(L)'
;MRGLIAPLQRKNGWTLAEEAGHAGPDRIHRMLNRIEWDADEVLDDVRQYVVDNLGDLDAVLVVDDTGFLKKGKRSAGVQRQYSGTAGRTENCQVGVFLAYATDRGRTLIDRRLQSAKQECGLDDYQVRRYPGWHRHMTLAMAAHACLTVLRARELDVGKAETDPPSSSTSALPRYDG
;
A
#
# COMPACT_ATOMS: atom_id res chain seq x y z
N MET A 1 -1.07 -12.04 -3.11
CA MET A 1 -1.80 -10.87 -3.66
C MET A 1 -3.32 -11.07 -3.68
N ARG A 2 -3.88 -12.09 -4.38
CA ARG A 2 -5.34 -12.29 -4.50
C ARG A 2 -6.13 -12.23 -3.18
N GLY A 3 -5.72 -12.98 -2.15
CA GLY A 3 -6.40 -12.95 -0.85
C GLY A 3 -6.36 -11.59 -0.12
N LEU A 4 -5.39 -10.72 -0.43
CA LEU A 4 -5.35 -9.35 0.13
C LEU A 4 -6.28 -8.39 -0.61
N ILE A 5 -6.67 -8.70 -1.84
CA ILE A 5 -7.58 -7.91 -2.67
C ILE A 5 -9.03 -8.42 -2.53
N ALA A 6 -9.19 -9.70 -2.19
CA ALA A 6 -10.49 -10.32 -1.94
C ALA A 6 -11.33 -9.55 -0.88
N PRO A 7 -12.67 -9.57 -1.01
CA PRO A 7 -13.60 -8.86 -0.12
C PRO A 7 -13.75 -9.55 1.25
N LEU A 8 -12.62 -9.84 1.91
CA LEU A 8 -12.57 -10.51 3.20
C LEU A 8 -12.67 -9.50 4.35
N GLN A 9 -13.55 -9.81 5.32
CA GLN A 9 -13.76 -9.01 6.55
C GLN A 9 -12.47 -8.85 7.39
N ARG A 10 -11.64 -9.91 7.47
CA ARG A 10 -10.35 -9.89 8.18
C ARG A 10 -9.25 -10.49 7.33
N LYS A 11 -8.13 -9.78 7.19
CA LYS A 11 -6.97 -10.22 6.42
C LYS A 11 -5.87 -10.79 7.33
N ASN A 12 -6.20 -11.85 8.07
CA ASN A 12 -5.24 -12.56 8.94
C ASN A 12 -4.75 -13.86 8.28
N GLY A 13 -3.69 -14.48 8.81
CA GLY A 13 -3.08 -15.67 8.21
C GLY A 13 -4.02 -16.87 8.04
N TRP A 14 -5.05 -16.99 8.87
CA TRP A 14 -6.06 -18.05 8.78
C TRP A 14 -7.05 -17.76 7.65
N THR A 15 -7.66 -16.57 7.65
CA THR A 15 -8.64 -16.18 6.62
C THR A 15 -7.99 -16.11 5.23
N LEU A 16 -6.73 -15.69 5.15
CA LEU A 16 -5.97 -15.71 3.89
C LEU A 16 -5.60 -17.13 3.44
N ALA A 17 -5.40 -18.06 4.38
CA ALA A 17 -5.15 -19.46 4.06
C ALA A 17 -6.42 -20.13 3.53
N GLU A 18 -7.57 -19.89 4.16
CA GLU A 18 -8.88 -20.37 3.71
C GLU A 18 -9.20 -19.88 2.29
N GLU A 19 -9.05 -18.57 2.04
CA GLU A 19 -9.23 -17.99 0.70
C GLU A 19 -8.28 -18.60 -0.35
N ALA A 20 -7.07 -18.97 0.07
CA ALA A 20 -6.08 -19.62 -0.80
C ALA A 20 -6.27 -21.14 -0.93
N GLY A 21 -7.33 -21.72 -0.33
CA GLY A 21 -7.60 -23.16 -0.36
C GLY A 21 -6.60 -23.99 0.47
N HIS A 22 -6.01 -23.41 1.52
CA HIS A 22 -5.06 -24.08 2.40
C HIS A 22 -5.72 -24.54 3.71
N ALA A 23 -5.35 -25.73 4.18
CA ALA A 23 -5.89 -26.33 5.41
C ALA A 23 -5.52 -25.59 6.71
N GLY A 24 -4.62 -24.62 6.65
CA GLY A 24 -4.17 -23.86 7.81
C GLY A 24 -3.16 -22.77 7.47
N PRO A 25 -2.81 -21.92 8.45
CA PRO A 25 -2.04 -20.69 8.23
C PRO A 25 -0.56 -20.94 7.96
N ASP A 26 -0.07 -22.18 8.10
CA ASP A 26 1.37 -22.49 8.05
C ASP A 26 2.02 -22.10 6.72
N ARG A 27 1.32 -22.25 5.59
CA ARG A 27 1.83 -21.81 4.29
C ARG A 27 1.97 -20.29 4.23
N ILE A 28 0.99 -19.55 4.75
CA ILE A 28 1.05 -18.08 4.83
C ILE A 28 2.16 -17.64 5.78
N HIS A 29 2.29 -18.29 6.95
CA HIS A 29 3.36 -18.01 7.90
C HIS A 29 4.74 -18.33 7.33
N ARG A 30 4.88 -19.43 6.57
CA ARG A 30 6.13 -19.79 5.89
C ARG A 30 6.47 -18.77 4.83
N MET A 31 5.52 -18.37 3.99
CA MET A 31 5.72 -17.32 2.98
C MET A 31 6.18 -16.01 3.61
N LEU A 32 5.56 -15.58 4.71
CA LEU A 32 5.92 -14.33 5.37
C LEU A 32 7.27 -14.42 6.10
N ASN A 33 7.58 -15.55 6.76
CA ASN A 33 8.70 -15.60 7.71
C ASN A 33 9.89 -16.47 7.31
N ARG A 34 9.74 -17.37 6.33
CA ARG A 34 10.72 -18.44 6.05
C ARG A 34 11.11 -18.58 4.59
N ILE A 35 10.25 -18.21 3.64
CA ILE A 35 10.62 -18.19 2.22
C ILE A 35 11.53 -16.98 1.96
N GLU A 36 12.54 -17.14 1.10
CA GLU A 36 13.41 -16.06 0.66
C GLU A 36 12.73 -15.26 -0.44
N TRP A 37 12.49 -13.98 -0.15
CA TRP A 37 12.12 -12.93 -1.09
C TRP A 37 12.40 -11.60 -0.41
N ASP A 38 12.82 -10.61 -1.20
CA ASP A 38 13.18 -9.29 -0.69
C ASP A 38 11.95 -8.37 -0.71
N ALA A 39 11.63 -7.82 0.46
CA ALA A 39 10.48 -6.95 0.62
C ALA A 39 10.76 -5.50 0.22
N ASP A 40 12.02 -5.08 0.16
CA ASP A 40 12.42 -3.80 -0.42
C ASP A 40 12.40 -3.90 -1.96
N GLU A 41 12.86 -5.01 -2.57
CA GLU A 41 12.70 -5.20 -4.04
C GLU A 41 11.23 -5.15 -4.47
N VAL A 42 10.34 -5.85 -3.75
CA VAL A 42 8.89 -5.78 -4.05
C VAL A 42 8.33 -4.38 -3.82
N LEU A 43 8.90 -3.58 -2.92
CA LEU A 43 8.48 -2.20 -2.73
C LEU A 43 8.94 -1.31 -3.89
N ASP A 44 10.15 -1.54 -4.40
CA ASP A 44 10.65 -0.85 -5.59
C ASP A 44 9.76 -1.16 -6.80
N ASP A 45 9.34 -2.42 -6.97
CA ASP A 45 8.34 -2.79 -7.99
C ASP A 45 7.01 -2.04 -7.80
N VAL A 46 6.55 -1.88 -6.56
CA VAL A 46 5.33 -1.11 -6.25
C VAL A 46 5.50 0.36 -6.60
N ARG A 47 6.63 0.97 -6.25
CA ARG A 47 6.94 2.37 -6.58
C ARG A 47 6.94 2.56 -8.09
N GLN A 48 7.64 1.70 -8.81
CA GLN A 48 7.71 1.74 -10.28
C GLN A 48 6.31 1.59 -10.89
N TYR A 49 5.54 0.59 -10.45
CA TYR A 49 4.18 0.39 -10.93
C TYR A 49 3.27 1.59 -10.68
N VAL A 50 3.40 2.25 -9.52
CA VAL A 50 2.63 3.46 -9.21
C VAL A 50 3.04 4.61 -10.12
N VAL A 51 4.34 4.84 -10.33
CA VAL A 51 4.83 5.90 -11.23
C VAL A 51 4.41 5.63 -12.68
N ASP A 52 4.51 4.39 -13.17
CA ASP A 52 4.16 4.03 -14.54
C ASP A 52 2.68 4.23 -14.85
N ASN A 53 1.80 4.13 -13.84
CA ASN A 53 0.35 4.14 -14.04
C ASN A 53 -0.33 5.43 -13.53
N LEU A 54 0.19 6.01 -12.45
CA LEU A 54 -0.35 7.19 -11.79
C LEU A 54 0.61 8.38 -11.87
N GLY A 55 1.76 8.25 -12.53
CA GLY A 55 2.73 9.32 -12.67
C GLY A 55 2.09 10.61 -13.16
N ASP A 56 2.27 11.67 -12.39
CA ASP A 56 1.74 13.00 -12.67
C ASP A 56 2.75 14.07 -12.21
N LEU A 57 2.83 15.19 -12.93
CA LEU A 57 3.69 16.31 -12.58
C LEU A 57 3.18 17.06 -11.33
N ASP A 58 1.87 17.03 -11.09
CA ASP A 58 1.22 17.65 -9.93
C ASP A 58 1.11 16.69 -8.74
N ALA A 59 1.77 15.53 -8.80
CA ALA A 59 1.73 14.56 -7.73
C ALA A 59 2.41 15.08 -6.45
N VAL A 60 1.80 14.78 -5.31
CA VAL A 60 2.31 15.17 -3.99
C VAL A 60 2.69 13.93 -3.19
N LEU A 61 3.80 14.05 -2.48
CA LEU A 61 4.25 13.08 -1.49
C LEU A 61 3.77 13.48 -0.09
N VAL A 62 3.00 12.61 0.55
CA VAL A 62 2.48 12.83 1.91
C VAL A 62 3.15 11.86 2.87
N VAL A 63 3.81 12.40 3.88
CA VAL A 63 4.39 11.62 4.98
C VAL A 63 3.41 11.65 6.15
N ASP A 64 3.02 10.47 6.63
CA ASP A 64 2.14 10.32 7.79
C ASP A 64 2.61 9.17 8.67
N ASP A 65 2.44 9.31 9.99
CA ASP A 65 2.68 8.25 10.94
C ASP A 65 1.36 7.67 11.49
N THR A 66 1.24 6.34 11.47
CA THR A 66 0.06 5.64 11.94
C THR A 66 0.39 4.73 13.10
N GLY A 67 -0.34 4.89 14.21
CA GLY A 67 -0.18 4.10 15.42
C GLY A 67 -1.11 2.89 15.48
N PHE A 68 -0.53 1.70 15.61
CA PHE A 68 -1.23 0.43 15.76
C PHE A 68 -1.15 -0.06 17.22
N LEU A 69 -2.27 0.00 17.94
CA LEU A 69 -2.33 -0.45 19.34
C LEU A 69 -2.01 -1.95 19.46
N LYS A 70 -1.22 -2.32 20.46
CA LYS A 70 -0.80 -3.71 20.70
C LYS A 70 -0.96 -4.13 22.15
N LYS A 71 -1.29 -5.41 22.36
CA LYS A 71 -1.21 -6.06 23.66
C LYS A 71 0.12 -6.81 23.77
N GLY A 72 0.92 -6.49 24.80
CA GLY A 72 2.24 -7.09 25.03
C GLY A 72 3.38 -6.45 24.24
N LYS A 73 4.60 -6.99 24.40
CA LYS A 73 5.87 -6.39 23.90
C LYS A 73 6.57 -7.22 22.82
N ARG A 74 5.88 -8.20 22.22
CA ARG A 74 6.51 -9.21 21.34
C ARG A 74 6.53 -8.84 19.85
N SER A 75 5.87 -7.75 19.44
CA SER A 75 5.86 -7.34 18.03
C SER A 75 6.93 -6.25 17.82
N ALA A 76 7.53 -6.22 16.63
CA ALA A 76 8.62 -5.30 16.31
C ALA A 76 8.21 -3.82 16.50
N GLY A 77 9.06 -2.98 17.10
CA GLY A 77 8.75 -1.56 17.30
C GLY A 77 7.55 -1.28 18.22
N VAL A 78 7.09 -2.27 19.00
CA VAL A 78 6.09 -2.05 20.04
C VAL A 78 6.74 -1.47 21.27
N GLN A 79 6.29 -0.27 21.64
CA GLN A 79 6.69 0.39 22.87
C GLN A 79 5.60 1.38 23.30
N ARG A 80 5.75 1.97 24.48
CA ARG A 80 4.91 3.11 24.89
C ARG A 80 5.37 4.34 24.13
N GLN A 81 4.57 4.79 23.17
CA GLN A 81 4.85 5.96 22.34
C GLN A 81 3.55 6.64 21.95
N TYR A 82 3.63 7.91 21.55
CA TYR A 82 2.45 8.65 21.12
C TYR A 82 1.90 8.03 19.83
N SER A 83 0.62 7.68 19.84
CA SER A 83 -0.10 7.26 18.64
C SER A 83 -1.02 8.39 18.22
N GLY A 84 -0.76 8.97 17.04
CA GLY A 84 -1.64 9.99 16.46
C GLY A 84 -3.09 9.51 16.35
N THR A 85 -3.30 8.25 15.96
CA THR A 85 -4.63 7.64 15.85
C THR A 85 -5.34 7.48 17.20
N ALA A 86 -4.60 7.24 18.29
CA ALA A 86 -5.17 7.11 19.63
C ALA A 86 -5.22 8.43 20.41
N GLY A 87 -4.56 9.49 19.91
CA GLY A 87 -4.43 10.79 20.57
C GLY A 87 -3.67 10.76 21.90
N ARG A 88 -2.95 9.68 22.21
CA ARG A 88 -2.29 9.48 23.52
C ARG A 88 -1.09 8.55 23.42
N THR A 89 -0.25 8.61 24.45
CA THR A 89 0.86 7.67 24.63
C THR A 89 0.36 6.32 25.12
N GLU A 90 0.51 5.31 24.28
CA GLU A 90 0.15 3.94 24.61
C GLU A 90 1.10 2.91 24.05
N ASN A 91 0.97 1.66 24.52
CA ASN A 91 1.69 0.54 23.95
C ASN A 91 1.23 0.26 22.51
N CYS A 92 2.01 0.70 21.54
CA CYS A 92 1.67 0.62 20.12
C CYS A 92 2.91 0.45 19.24
N GLN A 93 2.70 0.04 17.99
CA GLN A 93 3.68 0.22 16.91
C GLN A 93 3.34 1.51 16.20
N VAL A 94 4.33 2.31 15.81
CA VAL A 94 4.11 3.44 14.90
C VAL A 94 4.83 3.12 13.60
N GLY A 95 4.07 3.08 12.50
CA GLY A 95 4.62 2.99 11.15
C GLY A 95 4.59 4.37 10.51
N VAL A 96 5.68 4.78 9.87
CA VAL A 96 5.74 5.96 9.00
C VAL A 96 5.53 5.48 7.58
N PHE A 97 4.62 6.12 6.86
CA PHE A 97 4.27 5.77 5.50
C PHE A 97 4.46 6.98 4.59
N LEU A 98 4.89 6.71 3.36
CA LEU A 98 4.91 7.69 2.28
C LEU A 98 3.78 7.37 1.33
N ALA A 99 2.84 8.29 1.18
CA ALA A 99 1.78 8.20 0.19
C ALA A 99 2.14 9.03 -1.04
N TYR A 100 1.90 8.48 -2.22
CA TYR A 100 1.87 9.17 -3.49
C TYR A 100 0.41 9.52 -3.79
N ALA A 101 0.13 10.81 -3.99
CA ALA A 101 -1.22 11.31 -4.24
C ALA A 101 -1.28 12.15 -5.52
N THR A 102 -2.29 11.87 -6.31
CA THR A 102 -2.66 12.59 -7.54
C THR A 102 -4.17 12.84 -7.52
N ASP A 103 -4.67 13.60 -8.49
CA ASP A 103 -6.11 13.77 -8.72
C ASP A 103 -6.81 12.42 -9.03
N ARG A 104 -6.11 11.49 -9.68
CA ARG A 104 -6.58 10.14 -10.02
C ARG A 104 -6.60 9.18 -8.84
N GLY A 105 -5.90 9.49 -7.75
CA GLY A 105 -5.95 8.71 -6.52
C GLY A 105 -4.71 8.80 -5.66
N ARG A 106 -4.76 8.10 -4.52
CA ARG A 106 -3.66 8.00 -3.57
C ARG A 106 -3.32 6.55 -3.24
N THR A 107 -2.05 6.28 -3.03
CA THR A 107 -1.56 4.97 -2.58
C THR A 107 -0.27 5.12 -1.78
N LEU A 108 0.07 4.11 -1.00
CA LEU A 108 1.32 4.08 -0.26
C LEU A 108 2.44 3.55 -1.16
N ILE A 109 3.59 4.22 -1.14
CA ILE A 109 4.80 3.88 -1.92
C ILE A 109 6.04 3.63 -1.04
N ASP A 110 5.97 3.95 0.26
CA ASP A 110 7.00 3.57 1.22
C ASP A 110 6.43 3.26 2.61
N ARG A 111 7.16 2.47 3.39
CA ARG A 111 6.91 2.22 4.81
C ARG A 111 8.22 2.05 5.58
N ARG A 112 8.25 2.57 6.79
CA ARG A 112 9.25 2.27 7.82
C ARG A 112 8.57 2.17 9.19
N LEU A 113 9.16 1.45 10.14
CA LEU A 113 8.75 1.62 11.54
C LEU A 113 9.36 2.92 12.06
N GLN A 114 8.64 3.66 12.88
CA GLN A 114 9.15 4.87 13.53
C GLN A 114 10.41 4.58 14.35
N SER A 115 10.56 3.37 14.90
CA SER A 115 11.78 2.92 15.57
C SER A 115 13.00 2.90 14.65
N ALA A 116 12.83 2.68 13.33
CA ALA A 116 13.93 2.74 12.37
C ALA A 116 14.42 4.18 12.09
N LYS A 117 13.61 5.23 12.39
CA LYS A 117 14.11 6.62 12.43
C LYS A 117 15.10 6.86 13.59
N GLN A 118 15.13 5.98 14.60
CA GLN A 118 15.99 6.10 15.79
C GLN A 118 17.38 5.44 15.61
N GLU A 119 17.71 4.98 14.40
CA GLU A 119 18.98 4.30 14.05
C GLU A 119 20.22 5.23 14.02
N CYS A 120 20.12 6.43 14.59
CA CYS A 120 21.27 7.20 15.09
C CYS A 120 21.73 6.77 16.51
N GLY A 121 21.18 5.67 17.07
CA GLY A 121 21.67 5.03 18.30
C GLY A 121 20.96 5.38 19.60
N LEU A 122 19.64 5.12 19.73
CA LEU A 122 18.95 5.14 21.04
C LEU A 122 17.99 3.94 21.19
N ASP A 123 18.44 2.92 21.93
CA ASP A 123 17.68 1.77 22.44
C ASP A 123 17.52 0.54 21.51
N ASP A 124 18.56 -0.30 21.54
CA ASP A 124 18.59 -1.71 21.13
C ASP A 124 17.39 -2.52 21.64
N TYR A 125 16.59 -3.12 20.75
CA TYR A 125 16.28 -4.58 20.74
C TYR A 125 15.32 -5.00 19.60
N GLN A 126 15.68 -6.08 18.88
CA GLN A 126 14.78 -6.91 18.06
C GLN A 126 13.71 -7.59 18.97
N VAL A 127 12.49 -7.97 18.59
CA VAL A 127 11.99 -9.17 17.85
C VAL A 127 10.43 -9.13 17.92
N ARG A 128 9.57 -9.92 17.24
CA ARG A 128 9.61 -11.37 16.90
C ARG A 128 10.02 -11.79 15.49
N ARG A 129 10.13 -10.87 14.53
CA ARG A 129 10.95 -10.89 13.29
C ARG A 129 10.45 -9.76 12.39
N TYR A 130 11.23 -8.69 12.30
CA TYR A 130 11.02 -7.57 11.38
C TYR A 130 10.68 -8.01 9.93
N PRO A 131 11.31 -9.06 9.37
CA PRO A 131 11.01 -9.51 8.02
C PRO A 131 9.52 -9.81 7.77
N GLY A 132 8.84 -10.47 8.71
CA GLY A 132 7.43 -10.86 8.52
C GLY A 132 6.47 -9.66 8.50
N TRP A 133 6.73 -8.66 9.34
CA TRP A 133 5.96 -7.40 9.32
C TRP A 133 6.23 -6.62 8.03
N HIS A 134 7.51 -6.47 7.68
CA HIS A 134 7.95 -5.71 6.51
C HIS A 134 7.33 -6.27 5.24
N ARG A 135 7.43 -7.59 5.05
CA ARG A 135 6.81 -8.36 3.97
C ARG A 135 5.29 -8.22 3.91
N HIS A 136 4.60 -8.34 5.05
CA HIS A 136 3.15 -8.18 5.09
C HIS A 136 2.72 -6.77 4.69
N MET A 137 3.40 -5.74 5.20
CA MET A 137 3.12 -4.35 4.83
C MET A 137 3.41 -4.07 3.35
N THR A 138 4.51 -4.58 2.78
CA THR A 138 4.76 -4.45 1.34
C THR A 138 3.62 -5.05 0.52
N LEU A 139 3.18 -6.28 0.86
CA LEU A 139 2.11 -6.94 0.11
C LEU A 139 0.77 -6.22 0.24
N ALA A 140 0.47 -5.64 1.42
CA ALA A 140 -0.72 -4.83 1.62
C ALA A 140 -0.67 -3.53 0.79
N MET A 141 0.50 -2.88 0.72
CA MET A 141 0.70 -1.70 -0.12
C MET A 141 0.61 -2.02 -1.60
N ALA A 142 1.22 -3.11 -2.06
CA ALA A 142 1.08 -3.59 -3.42
C ALA A 142 -0.40 -3.82 -3.78
N ALA A 143 -1.15 -4.48 -2.88
CA ALA A 143 -2.58 -4.74 -3.10
C ALA A 143 -3.39 -3.44 -3.17
N HIS A 144 -3.07 -2.47 -2.33
CA HIS A 144 -3.70 -1.15 -2.35
C HIS A 144 -3.37 -0.40 -3.65
N ALA A 145 -2.10 -0.40 -4.09
CA ALA A 145 -1.67 0.21 -5.34
C ALA A 145 -2.38 -0.40 -6.56
N CYS A 146 -2.48 -1.75 -6.63
CA CYS A 146 -3.24 -2.41 -7.68
C CYS A 146 -4.70 -1.94 -7.70
N LEU A 147 -5.37 -1.92 -6.54
CA LEU A 147 -6.77 -1.48 -6.45
C LEU A 147 -6.94 -0.01 -6.87
N THR A 148 -6.03 0.88 -6.47
CA THR A 148 -6.07 2.29 -6.86
C THR A 148 -5.87 2.46 -8.36
N VAL A 149 -4.91 1.75 -8.97
CA VAL A 149 -4.70 1.80 -10.44
C VAL A 149 -5.90 1.24 -11.20
N LEU A 150 -6.49 0.14 -10.76
CA LEU A 150 -7.68 -0.42 -11.41
C LEU A 150 -8.85 0.57 -11.37
N ARG A 151 -9.09 1.22 -10.22
CA ARG A 151 -10.11 2.27 -10.09
C ARG A 151 -9.83 3.49 -10.96
N ALA A 152 -8.57 3.93 -11.05
CA ALA A 152 -8.19 5.05 -11.92
C ALA A 152 -8.48 4.72 -13.39
N ARG A 153 -8.16 3.51 -13.84
CA ARG A 153 -8.48 3.05 -15.20
C ARG A 153 -9.98 2.97 -15.49
N GLU A 154 -10.78 2.56 -14.51
CA GLU A 154 -12.25 2.58 -14.64
C GLU A 154 -12.78 4.00 -14.86
N LEU A 155 -12.20 5.00 -14.19
CA LEU A 155 -12.53 6.42 -14.41
C LEU A 155 -12.11 6.90 -15.79
N ASP A 156 -10.93 6.50 -16.27
CA ASP A 156 -10.44 6.85 -17.62
C ASP A 156 -11.33 6.26 -18.73
N VAL A 157 -11.76 4.99 -18.56
CA VAL A 157 -12.70 4.34 -19.50
C VAL A 157 -14.07 5.03 -19.46
N GLY A 158 -14.60 5.33 -18.26
CA GLY A 158 -15.87 6.04 -18.12
C GLY A 158 -15.82 7.42 -18.77
N LYS A 159 -14.70 8.14 -18.64
CA LYS A 159 -14.49 9.45 -19.28
C LYS A 159 -14.44 9.32 -20.81
N ALA A 160 -13.74 8.32 -21.34
CA ALA A 160 -13.65 8.06 -22.77
C ALA A 160 -14.98 7.63 -23.42
N GLU A 161 -15.88 6.99 -22.66
CA GLU A 161 -17.22 6.61 -23.13
C GLU A 161 -18.22 7.78 -23.09
N THR A 162 -18.01 8.73 -22.18
CA THR A 162 -18.84 9.95 -22.10
C THR A 162 -18.44 11.05 -23.08
N ASP A 163 -17.20 11.03 -23.59
CA ASP A 163 -16.77 11.94 -24.65
C ASP A 163 -17.25 11.39 -26.01
N PRO A 164 -18.13 12.10 -26.76
CA PRO A 164 -18.55 11.63 -28.07
C PRO A 164 -17.33 11.58 -29.02
N PRO A 165 -17.27 10.63 -29.97
CA PRO A 165 -16.21 10.61 -30.97
C PRO A 165 -16.20 11.96 -31.69
N SER A 166 -15.06 12.64 -31.67
CA SER A 166 -14.93 13.95 -32.30
C SER A 166 -15.29 13.84 -33.78
N SER A 167 -16.42 14.47 -34.14
CA SER A 167 -16.89 14.57 -35.52
C SER A 167 -15.96 15.52 -36.29
N SER A 168 -14.84 14.97 -36.75
CA SER A 168 -14.06 15.59 -37.82
C SER A 168 -14.78 15.36 -39.14
N THR A 169 -15.73 16.24 -39.46
CA THR A 169 -16.16 16.44 -40.85
C THR A 169 -15.85 17.88 -41.22
N SER A 170 -14.83 18.03 -42.07
CA SER A 170 -14.41 19.30 -42.64
C SER A 170 -15.57 19.92 -43.43
N ALA A 171 -16.07 21.07 -42.99
CA ALA A 171 -16.89 21.92 -43.83
C ALA A 171 -15.96 22.61 -44.85
N LEU A 172 -16.04 22.20 -46.11
CA LEU A 172 -15.50 23.00 -47.22
C LEU A 172 -16.33 24.28 -47.35
N PRO A 173 -15.71 25.45 -47.57
CA PRO A 173 -16.46 26.69 -47.74
C PRO A 173 -17.19 26.69 -49.08
N ARG A 174 -18.50 26.96 -49.06
CA ARG A 174 -19.28 27.23 -50.26
C ARG A 174 -18.86 28.60 -50.80
N TYR A 175 -18.40 28.62 -52.05
CA TYR A 175 -18.27 29.85 -52.83
C TYR A 175 -19.65 30.17 -53.42
N ASP A 176 -20.18 31.34 -53.05
CA ASP A 176 -21.35 31.93 -53.71
C ASP A 176 -20.93 32.55 -55.05
N GLY A 177 -21.71 32.27 -56.09
CA GLY A 177 -21.61 32.85 -57.43
C GLY A 177 -22.99 32.88 -58.08
#